data_AF-A0A6N6L8K4-F1
#
_entry.id   AF-A0A6N6L8K4-F1
#
_cell.length_a   1.000
_cell.length_b   1.000
_cell.length_c   1.000
_cell.angle_alpha   90.00
_cell.angle_beta   90.00
_cell.angle_gamma   90.00
#
_symmetry.space_group_name_H-M   'P 1'
#
loop_
_entity.id
_entity.type
_entity.pdbx_description
1 polymer ?
#
loop_
_entity_poly.entity_id
_entity_poly.type
_entity_poly.pdbx_seq_one_letter_code
_entity_poly.pdbx_strand_id
1 'polypeptide(L)'
;MHPIALERFCERTLNECVQAATCDGPSAHQRYGALYRLIKARDKTLAAAFNDLRRSTAIETLINLARLDLLTTPELDEFSDETRDAVRRALEPLDT
;
A
#
# COMPACT_ATOMS: atom_id res chain seq x y z
N MET A 1 3.22 10.11 9.97
CA MET A 1 2.95 8.69 9.65
C MET A 1 1.53 8.38 10.08
N HIS A 2 0.81 7.51 9.38
CA HIS A 2 -0.54 7.09 9.75
C HIS A 2 -0.46 5.67 10.36
N PRO A 3 -0.22 5.52 11.68
CA PRO A 3 0.00 4.23 12.34
C PRO A 3 -1.05 3.17 11.98
N ILE A 4 -2.31 3.60 11.85
CA ILE A 4 -3.44 2.72 11.51
C ILE A 4 -3.29 2.13 10.10
N ALA A 5 -2.77 2.89 9.14
CA ALA A 5 -2.61 2.42 7.76
C ALA A 5 -1.46 1.41 7.65
N LEU A 6 -0.38 1.63 8.40
CA LEU A 6 0.72 0.68 8.52
C LEU A 6 0.24 -0.64 9.13
N GLU A 7 -0.53 -0.56 10.23
CA GLU A 7 -1.08 -1.74 10.91
C GLU A 7 -1.97 -2.55 9.97
N ARG A 8 -2.95 -1.91 9.30
CA ARG A 8 -3.83 -2.57 8.32
C ARG A 8 -3.05 -3.24 7.19
N PHE A 9 -1.99 -2.59 6.68
CA PHE A 9 -1.14 -3.16 5.64
C PHE A 9 -0.38 -4.40 6.13
N CYS A 10 0.16 -4.35 7.35
CA CYS A 10 0.83 -5.46 8.00
C CYS A 10 -0.13 -6.63 8.22
N GLU A 11 -1.31 -6.40 8.80
CA GLU A 11 -2.34 -7.42 9.03
C GLU A 11 -2.76 -8.11 7.72
N ARG A 12 -3.01 -7.33 6.66
CA ARG A 12 -3.35 -7.88 5.33
C ARG A 12 -2.22 -8.74 4.79
N THR A 13 -0.98 -8.27 4.89
CA THR A 13 0.21 -9.02 4.43
C THR A 13 0.36 -10.34 5.19
N LEU A 14 0.16 -10.34 6.50
CA LEU A 14 0.20 -11.54 7.32
C LEU A 14 -0.89 -12.55 6.92
N ASN A 15 -2.12 -12.07 6.68
CA ASN A 15 -3.20 -12.93 6.21
C ASN A 15 -2.90 -13.56 4.84
N GLU A 16 -2.35 -12.79 3.90
CA GLU A 16 -1.93 -13.31 2.59
C GLU A 16 -0.80 -14.35 2.72
N CYS A 17 0.14 -14.15 3.64
CA CYS A 17 1.18 -15.14 3.95
C CYS A 17 0.59 -16.44 4.48
N VAL A 18 -0.37 -16.38 5.39
CA VAL A 18 -1.08 -17.57 5.89
C VAL A 18 -1.73 -18.32 4.73
N GLN A 19 -2.48 -17.63 3.87
CA GLN A 19 -3.11 -18.25 2.69
C GLN A 19 -2.09 -18.88 1.75
N ALA A 20 -0.96 -18.22 1.48
CA ALA A 20 0.10 -18.76 0.65
C ALA A 20 0.78 -20.00 1.27
N ALA A 21 0.87 -20.06 2.61
CA ALA A 21 1.44 -21.18 3.35
C ALA A 21 0.50 -22.40 3.40
N THR A 22 -0.81 -22.16 3.49
CA THR A 22 -1.84 -23.20 3.70
C THR A 22 -2.54 -23.63 2.43
N CYS A 23 -2.43 -22.89 1.33
CA CYS A 23 -2.94 -23.28 0.01
C CYS A 23 -2.46 -24.68 -0.37
N ASP A 24 -3.33 -25.46 -1.01
CA ASP A 24 -3.04 -26.79 -1.58
C ASP A 24 -2.10 -26.68 -2.79
N GLY A 25 -0.88 -26.21 -2.53
CA GLY A 25 0.23 -26.24 -3.46
C GLY A 25 0.84 -27.65 -3.52
N PRO A 26 1.40 -28.07 -4.67
CA PRO A 26 1.85 -29.46 -4.86
C PRO A 26 2.97 -29.91 -3.93
N SER A 27 3.74 -28.97 -3.33
CA SER A 27 4.83 -29.26 -2.42
C SER A 27 5.11 -28.13 -1.41
N ALA A 28 5.75 -28.47 -0.29
CA ALA A 28 6.23 -27.49 0.69
C ALA A 28 7.23 -26.47 0.09
N HIS A 29 8.11 -26.92 -0.81
CA HIS A 29 9.10 -26.06 -1.47
C HIS A 29 8.44 -24.97 -2.33
N GLN A 30 7.39 -25.31 -3.06
CA GLN A 30 6.66 -24.32 -3.88
C GLN A 30 5.94 -23.29 -3.02
N ARG A 31 5.32 -23.72 -1.91
CA ARG A 31 4.67 -22.82 -0.93
C ARG A 31 5.68 -21.87 -0.28
N TYR A 32 6.84 -22.38 0.12
CA TYR A 32 7.96 -21.57 0.60
C TYR A 32 8.39 -20.52 -0.44
N GLY A 33 8.56 -20.93 -1.70
CA GLY A 33 8.93 -20.02 -2.78
C GLY A 33 7.86 -18.93 -3.05
N ALA A 34 6.57 -19.28 -2.91
CA ALA A 34 5.47 -18.32 -3.05
C ALA A 34 5.48 -17.28 -1.91
N LEU A 35 5.64 -17.73 -0.66
CA LEU A 35 5.81 -16.87 0.51
C LEU A 35 6.98 -15.90 0.35
N TYR A 36 8.14 -16.39 -0.06
CA TYR A 36 9.32 -15.56 -0.25
C TYR A 36 9.08 -14.43 -1.26
N ARG A 37 8.44 -14.74 -2.40
CA ARG A 37 8.11 -13.74 -3.41
C ARG A 37 7.08 -12.73 -2.91
N LEU A 38 6.06 -13.19 -2.18
CA LEU A 38 5.04 -12.33 -1.59
C LEU A 38 5.66 -11.32 -0.61
N ILE A 39 6.45 -11.81 0.36
CA ILE A 39 7.10 -10.95 1.35
C ILE A 39 8.00 -9.92 0.65
N LYS A 40 8.80 -10.34 -0.34
CA LYS A 40 9.66 -9.42 -1.09
C LYS A 40 8.88 -8.31 -1.82
N ALA A 41 7.72 -8.63 -2.39
CA ALA A 41 6.87 -7.65 -3.05
C ALA A 41 6.23 -6.67 -2.05
N ARG A 42 5.77 -7.19 -0.90
CA ARG A 42 5.17 -6.39 0.17
C ARG A 42 6.19 -5.48 0.86
N ASP A 43 7.41 -5.96 1.08
CA ASP A 43 8.52 -5.16 1.63
C ASP A 43 8.87 -3.97 0.72
N LYS A 44 8.94 -4.18 -0.60
CA LYS A 44 9.12 -3.08 -1.56
C LYS A 44 8.00 -2.04 -1.47
N THR A 45 6.76 -2.50 -1.32
CA THR A 45 5.58 -1.62 -1.18
C THR A 45 5.63 -0.84 0.13
N LEU A 46 5.98 -1.51 1.23
CA LEU A 46 6.10 -0.92 2.55
C LEU A 46 7.20 0.15 2.57
N ALA A 47 8.36 -0.13 1.97
CA ALA A 47 9.44 0.83 1.84
C ALA A 47 9.01 2.06 1.03
N ALA A 48 8.35 1.87 -0.12
CA ALA A 48 7.89 2.98 -0.95
C ALA A 48 6.79 3.83 -0.30
N ALA A 49 5.88 3.21 0.46
CA ALA A 49 4.75 3.89 1.06
C ALA A 49 5.08 4.56 2.41
N PHE A 50 6.01 3.99 3.19
CA PHE A 50 6.22 4.40 4.58
C PHE A 50 7.65 4.88 4.90
N ASN A 51 8.70 4.42 4.21
CA ASN A 51 10.07 4.74 4.64
C ASN A 51 10.56 6.14 4.23
N ASP A 52 9.93 6.82 3.25
CA ASP A 52 10.48 8.07 2.67
C ASP A 52 9.56 9.30 2.79
N LEU A 53 8.91 9.47 3.94
CA LEU A 53 8.04 10.60 4.24
C LEU A 53 8.79 11.75 4.93
N ARG A 54 9.64 12.47 4.19
CA ARG A 54 9.98 13.87 4.53
C ARG A 54 8.81 14.76 4.13
N ARG A 55 8.60 15.92 4.78
CA ARG A 55 7.50 16.86 4.46
C ARG A 55 7.40 17.22 2.96
N SER A 56 8.50 17.10 2.21
CA SER A 56 8.57 17.34 0.76
C SER A 56 7.98 16.24 -0.12
N THR A 57 7.72 15.04 0.39
CA THR A 57 7.16 13.89 -0.37
C THR A 57 5.76 13.49 0.09
N ALA A 58 5.19 14.17 1.09
CA ALA A 58 3.89 13.82 1.66
C ALA A 58 2.75 13.78 0.63
N ILE A 59 2.74 14.72 -0.33
CA ILE A 59 1.73 14.73 -1.41
C ILE A 59 1.93 13.55 -2.36
N GLU A 60 3.17 13.22 -2.74
CA GLU A 60 3.46 12.04 -3.58
C GLU A 60 3.08 10.73 -2.89
N THR A 61 3.32 10.62 -1.58
CA THR A 61 2.90 9.44 -0.81
C THR A 61 1.37 9.33 -0.75
N LEU A 62 0.65 10.43 -0.55
CA LEU A 62 -0.82 10.42 -0.58
C LEU A 62 -1.35 10.03 -1.97
N ILE A 63 -0.72 10.50 -3.04
CA ILE A 63 -1.06 10.09 -4.42
C ILE A 63 -0.81 8.59 -4.61
N ASN A 64 0.32 8.06 -4.14
CA ASN A 64 0.65 6.63 -4.25
C ASN A 64 -0.31 5.76 -3.43
N LEU A 65 -0.68 6.18 -2.21
CA LEU A 65 -1.66 5.50 -1.38
C LEU A 65 -3.05 5.49 -2.04
N ALA A 66 -3.45 6.60 -2.66
CA ALA A 66 -4.73 6.69 -3.37
C ALA A 66 -4.74 5.81 -4.63
N ARG A 67 -3.63 5.76 -5.39
CA ARG A 67 -3.48 4.87 -6.56
C ARG A 67 -3.51 3.38 -6.21
N LEU A 68 -3.13 3.03 -4.99
CA LEU A 68 -3.17 1.66 -4.48
C LEU A 68 -4.50 1.31 -3.81
N ASP A 69 -5.49 2.21 -3.86
CA ASP A 69 -6.80 2.08 -3.21
C ASP A 69 -6.69 1.88 -1.68
N LEU A 70 -5.61 2.41 -1.09
CA LEU A 70 -5.30 2.32 0.34
C LEU A 70 -5.77 3.55 1.13
N LEU A 71 -6.34 4.55 0.45
CA LEU A 71 -6.93 5.75 1.05
C LEU A 71 -8.43 5.74 0.78
N THR A 72 -9.23 5.75 1.83
CA THR A 72 -10.68 5.89 1.72
C THR A 72 -11.07 7.37 1.60
N THR A 73 -12.21 7.66 0.96
CA THR A 73 -12.74 9.05 0.82
C THR A 73 -12.80 9.81 2.15
N PRO A 74 -13.26 9.21 3.27
CA PRO A 74 -13.27 9.89 4.57
C PRO A 74 -11.86 10.23 5.11
N GLU A 75 -10.86 9.39 4.83
CA GLU A 75 -9.47 9.65 5.24
C GLU A 75 -8.84 10.76 4.39
N LEU A 76 -9.28 10.94 3.13
CA LEU A 76 -8.90 12.09 2.30
C LEU A 76 -9.52 13.41 2.79
N ASP A 77 -10.68 13.35 3.42
CA ASP A 77 -11.40 14.52 3.92
C ASP A 77 -10.74 15.15 5.16
N GLU A 78 -9.93 14.40 5.90
CA GLU A 78 -9.14 14.90 7.04
C GLU A 78 -7.94 15.78 6.62
N PHE A 79 -7.57 15.78 5.34
CA PHE A 79 -6.49 16.62 4.82
C PHE A 79 -6.99 18.01 4.39
N SER A 80 -6.06 18.98 4.30
CA SER A 80 -6.38 20.32 3.82
C SER A 80 -6.90 20.30 2.38
N ASP A 81 -7.70 21.30 2.02
CA ASP A 81 -8.27 21.43 0.68
C ASP A 81 -7.18 21.44 -0.41
N GLU A 82 -6.04 22.10 -0.18
CA GLU A 82 -4.90 22.07 -1.11
C GLU A 82 -4.34 20.65 -1.32
N THR A 83 -4.31 19.83 -0.27
CA THR A 83 -3.82 18.46 -0.33
C THR A 83 -4.82 17.56 -1.07
N ARG A 84 -6.11 17.76 -0.80
CA ARG A 84 -7.20 17.02 -1.46
C ARG A 84 -7.22 17.30 -2.97
N ASP A 85 -7.04 18.57 -3.35
CA ASP A 85 -7.02 18.99 -4.75
C ASP A 85 -5.78 18.51 -5.51
N ALA A 86 -4.62 18.42 -4.86
CA ALA A 86 -3.42 17.85 -5.44
C ALA A 86 -3.56 16.35 -5.73
N VAL A 87 -4.17 15.60 -4.79
CA VAL A 87 -4.44 14.17 -4.97
C VAL A 87 -5.49 13.94 -6.07
N ARG A 88 -6.57 14.74 -6.10
CA ARG A 88 -7.62 14.63 -7.13
C ARG A 88 -7.06 14.85 -8.54
N ARG A 89 -6.26 15.90 -8.75
CA ARG A 89 -5.61 16.18 -10.03
C ARG A 89 -4.67 15.07 -10.51
N ALA A 90 -4.07 14.32 -9.60
CA ALA A 90 -3.15 13.22 -9.94
C ALA A 90 -3.86 11.90 -10.29
N LEU A 91 -5.17 11.82 -10.01
CA LEU A 91 -6.05 10.67 -10.27
C LEU A 91 -6.99 10.90 -11.45
N GLU A 92 -7.17 12.14 -11.90
CA GLU A 92 -7.88 12.43 -13.15
C GLU A 92 -7.14 11.75 -14.33
N PRO A 93 -7.86 11.05 -15.22
CA PRO A 93 -7.28 10.58 -16.47
C PRO A 93 -6.80 11.80 -17.27
N LEU A 94 -5.55 11.76 -17.74
CA LEU A 94 -5.12 12.68 -18.79
C LEU A 94 -5.92 12.34 -20.04
N ASP A 95 -7.06 13.01 -20.25
CA ASP A 95 -7.75 13.01 -21.54
C ASP A 95 -6.75 13.52 -22.59
N THR A 96 -6.20 12.58 -23.35
CA THR A 96 -5.31 12.80 -24.50
C THR A 96 -5.94 12.15 -25.71
#